data_AF-A0A0T9LHY6-F1
#
_entry.id   AF-A0A0T9LHY6-F1
#
_cell.length_a   1.000
_cell.length_b   1.000
_cell.length_c   1.000
_cell.angle_alpha   90.00
_cell.angle_beta   90.00
_cell.angle_gamma   90.00
#
_symmetry.space_group_name_H-M   'P 1'
#
loop_
_entity.id
_entity.type
_entity.pdbx_description
1 polymer ?
#
loop_
_entity_poly.entity_id
_entity_poly.type
_entity_poly.pdbx_seq_one_letter_code
_entity_poly.pdbx_strand_id
1 'polypeptide(L)'
;MIKKLLAVSVLSLGLTSFAGIAADAAMTHTDAAVQHEKAAEHHKKAAKHHKEGKTEEAKKEAGMAHETSTKAHEKTTEAAAESTKQ
;
A
#
# COMPACT_ATOMS: atom_id res chain seq x y z
N MET A 1 20.80 33.80 24.82
CA MET A 1 19.92 33.67 23.63
C MET A 1 20.34 32.51 22.71
N ILE A 2 21.64 32.28 22.49
CA ILE A 2 22.18 31.16 21.68
C ILE A 2 21.66 29.77 22.08
N LYS A 3 21.56 29.47 23.38
CA LYS A 3 21.04 28.17 23.88
C LYS A 3 19.59 27.87 23.47
N LYS A 4 18.76 28.90 23.33
CA LYS A 4 17.35 28.77 22.88
C LYS A 4 17.28 28.58 21.36
N LEU A 5 18.17 29.24 20.61
CA LEU A 5 18.29 29.10 19.16
C LEU A 5 18.73 27.68 18.75
N LEU A 6 19.69 27.09 19.47
CA LEU A 6 20.13 25.71 19.23
C LEU A 6 19.02 24.68 19.50
N ALA A 7 18.21 24.87 20.54
CA ALA A 7 17.09 23.98 20.83
C ALA A 7 16.00 24.04 19.73
N VAL A 8 15.70 25.25 19.24
CA VAL A 8 14.73 25.45 18.15
C VAL A 8 15.24 24.86 16.84
N SER A 9 16.54 24.98 16.53
CA SER A 9 17.11 24.40 15.30
C SER A 9 17.12 22.87 15.31
N VAL A 10 17.39 22.25 16.46
CA VAL A 10 17.33 20.78 16.59
C VAL A 10 15.88 20.29 16.49
N LEU A 11 14.93 21.02 17.09
CA LEU A 11 13.51 20.67 17.00
C LEU A 11 12.98 20.79 15.57
N SER A 12 13.38 21.83 14.82
CA SER A 12 12.99 22.00 13.43
C SER A 12 13.60 20.93 12.52
N LEU A 13 14.87 20.54 12.74
CA LEU A 13 15.52 19.45 12.01
C LEU A 13 14.86 18.09 12.30
N GLY A 14 14.49 17.84 13.55
CA GLY A 14 13.77 16.62 13.96
C GLY A 14 12.37 16.52 13.34
N LEU A 15 11.63 17.62 13.31
CA LEU A 15 10.29 17.69 12.68
C LEU A 15 10.34 17.46 11.18
N THR A 16 11.34 18.02 10.48
CA THR A 16 11.51 17.79 9.03
C THR A 16 11.90 16.36 8.69
N SER A 17 12.72 15.71 9.52
CA SER A 17 13.08 14.29 9.32
C SER A 17 11.89 13.36 9.53
N PHE A 18 11.07 13.58 10.58
CA PHE A 18 9.89 12.74 10.83
C PHE A 18 8.79 12.93 9.76
N ALA A 19 8.58 14.15 9.28
CA ALA A 19 7.55 14.44 8.28
C ALA A 19 7.81 13.76 6.93
N GLY A 20 9.08 13.70 6.48
CA GLY A 20 9.43 13.01 5.22
C GLY A 20 9.27 11.50 5.31
N ILE A 21 9.62 10.92 6.46
CA ILE A 21 9.55 9.49 6.74
C ILE A 21 8.09 9.00 6.88
N ALA A 22 7.23 9.79 7.51
CA ALA A 22 5.80 9.47 7.64
C ALA A 22 5.04 9.58 6.31
N ALA A 23 5.43 10.51 5.43
CA ALA A 23 4.82 10.67 4.11
C ALA A 23 5.12 9.45 3.21
N ASP A 24 6.35 8.94 3.25
CA ASP A 24 6.78 7.80 2.44
C ASP A 24 6.05 6.51 2.84
N ALA A 25 5.98 6.22 4.15
CA ALA A 25 5.23 5.07 4.66
C ALA A 25 3.71 5.18 4.40
N ALA A 26 3.12 6.38 4.47
CA ALA A 26 1.71 6.56 4.15
C ALA A 26 1.39 6.27 2.66
N MET A 27 2.32 6.61 1.75
CA MET A 27 2.17 6.29 0.34
C MET A 27 2.26 4.78 0.08
N THR A 28 3.19 4.07 0.74
CA THR A 28 3.33 2.61 0.55
C THR A 28 2.14 1.81 1.08
N HIS A 29 1.53 2.22 2.19
CA HIS A 29 0.27 1.65 2.68
C HIS A 29 -0.93 1.96 1.76
N THR A 30 -0.98 3.16 1.17
CA THR A 30 -2.04 3.55 0.23
C THR A 30 -1.99 2.71 -1.04
N ASP A 31 -0.80 2.48 -1.60
CA ASP A 31 -0.61 1.65 -2.78
C ASP A 31 -1.02 0.19 -2.51
N ALA A 32 -0.69 -0.35 -1.34
CA ALA A 32 -1.12 -1.69 -0.96
C ALA A 32 -2.66 -1.81 -0.89
N ALA A 33 -3.33 -0.82 -0.31
CA ALA A 33 -4.80 -0.78 -0.22
C ALA A 33 -5.47 -0.74 -1.62
N VAL A 34 -4.95 0.07 -2.55
CA VAL A 34 -5.46 0.14 -3.93
C VAL A 34 -5.32 -1.20 -4.66
N GLN A 35 -4.22 -1.94 -4.43
CA GLN A 35 -4.04 -3.26 -5.04
C GLN A 35 -5.01 -4.30 -4.44
N HIS A 36 -5.26 -4.25 -3.13
CA HIS A 36 -6.29 -5.09 -2.50
C HIS A 36 -7.70 -4.82 -3.04
N GLU A 37 -8.05 -3.55 -3.26
CA GLU A 37 -9.33 -3.17 -3.85
C GLU A 37 -9.49 -3.71 -5.27
N LYS A 38 -8.46 -3.54 -6.12
CA LYS A 38 -8.45 -4.11 -7.48
C LYS A 38 -8.57 -5.62 -7.50
N ALA A 39 -7.88 -6.33 -6.60
CA ALA A 39 -7.99 -7.77 -6.48
C ALA A 39 -9.43 -8.20 -6.12
N ALA A 40 -10.07 -7.47 -5.20
CA ALA A 40 -11.47 -7.72 -4.83
C ALA A 40 -12.44 -7.48 -5.99
N GLU A 41 -12.23 -6.44 -6.80
CA GLU A 41 -13.02 -6.21 -8.02
C GLU A 41 -12.91 -7.36 -9.02
N HIS A 42 -11.69 -7.84 -9.28
CA HIS A 42 -11.46 -8.97 -10.18
C HIS A 42 -12.08 -10.26 -9.64
N HIS A 43 -12.00 -10.53 -8.33
CA HIS A 43 -12.73 -11.65 -7.71
C HIS A 43 -14.25 -11.53 -7.90
N LYS A 44 -14.82 -10.33 -7.74
CA LYS A 44 -16.25 -10.08 -7.96
C LYS A 44 -16.66 -10.30 -9.42
N LYS A 45 -15.84 -9.85 -10.38
CA LYS A 45 -16.05 -10.09 -11.81
C LYS A 45 -15.95 -11.57 -12.16
N ALA A 46 -14.97 -12.27 -11.62
CA ALA A 46 -14.81 -13.72 -11.79
C ALA A 46 -16.04 -14.48 -11.27
N ALA A 47 -16.53 -14.14 -10.07
CA ALA A 47 -17.75 -14.74 -9.50
C ALA A 47 -18.99 -14.48 -10.36
N LYS A 48 -19.11 -13.26 -10.93
CA LYS A 48 -20.19 -12.92 -11.86
C LYS A 48 -20.11 -13.76 -13.14
N HIS A 49 -18.96 -13.83 -13.79
CA HIS A 49 -18.78 -14.62 -15.02
C HIS A 49 -18.98 -16.12 -14.78
N HIS A 50 -18.53 -16.64 -13.62
CA HIS A 50 -18.79 -18.02 -13.23
C HIS A 50 -20.29 -18.30 -13.10
N LYS A 51 -21.06 -17.38 -12.48
CA LYS A 51 -22.52 -17.48 -12.37
C LYS A 51 -23.21 -17.40 -13.74
N GLU A 52 -22.67 -16.63 -14.69
CA GLU A 52 -23.18 -16.48 -16.05
C GLU A 52 -22.77 -17.64 -16.99
N GLY A 53 -21.99 -18.63 -16.53
CA GLY A 53 -21.49 -19.73 -17.35
C GLY A 53 -20.35 -19.35 -18.31
N LYS A 54 -19.78 -18.15 -18.13
CA LYS A 54 -18.64 -17.61 -18.90
C LYS A 54 -17.32 -18.06 -18.29
N THR A 55 -17.05 -19.35 -18.43
CA THR A 55 -15.97 -20.03 -17.70
C THR A 55 -14.58 -19.50 -18.04
N GLU A 56 -14.32 -19.13 -19.29
CA GLU A 56 -13.01 -18.63 -19.72
C GLU A 56 -12.75 -17.20 -19.22
N GLU A 57 -13.77 -16.34 -19.24
CA GLU A 57 -13.72 -15.00 -18.66
C GLU A 57 -13.59 -15.05 -17.14
N ALA A 58 -14.28 -15.99 -16.48
CA ALA A 58 -14.14 -16.21 -15.05
C ALA A 58 -12.71 -16.64 -14.66
N LYS A 59 -12.10 -17.56 -15.42
CA LYS A 59 -10.69 -17.95 -15.21
C LYS A 59 -9.73 -16.79 -15.43
N LYS A 60 -9.95 -15.98 -16.47
CA LYS A 60 -9.11 -14.81 -16.76
C LYS A 60 -9.18 -13.78 -15.63
N GLU A 61 -10.39 -13.44 -15.17
CA GLU A 61 -10.59 -12.51 -14.05
C GLU A 61 -10.04 -13.09 -12.73
N ALA A 62 -10.19 -14.39 -12.48
CA ALA A 62 -9.60 -15.04 -11.32
C ALA A 62 -8.06 -15.03 -11.35
N GLY A 63 -7.45 -15.21 -12.53
CA GLY A 63 -6.01 -15.08 -12.73
C GLY A 63 -5.51 -13.66 -12.45
N MET A 64 -6.22 -12.65 -12.95
CA MET A 64 -5.91 -11.25 -12.65
C MET A 64 -6.08 -10.93 -11.17
N ALA A 65 -7.11 -11.48 -10.53
CA ALA A 65 -7.31 -11.32 -9.08
C ALA A 65 -6.14 -11.92 -8.29
N HIS A 66 -5.68 -13.12 -8.66
CA HIS A 66 -4.54 -13.76 -8.03
C HIS A 66 -3.25 -12.93 -8.20
N GLU A 67 -2.93 -12.49 -9.43
CA GLU A 67 -1.74 -11.66 -9.67
C GLU A 67 -1.79 -10.35 -8.87
N THR A 68 -2.94 -9.69 -8.85
CA THR A 68 -3.12 -8.42 -8.12
C THR A 68 -3.05 -8.64 -6.62
N SER A 69 -3.59 -9.75 -6.11
CA SER A 69 -3.48 -10.13 -4.70
C SER A 69 -2.04 -10.44 -4.30
N THR A 70 -1.24 -11.07 -5.16
CA THR A 70 0.19 -11.30 -4.92
C THR A 70 0.95 -9.97 -4.84
N LYS A 71 0.70 -9.05 -5.78
CA LYS A 71 1.29 -7.69 -5.74
C LYS A 71 0.88 -6.92 -4.50
N ALA A 72 -0.38 -7.02 -4.08
CA ALA A 72 -0.87 -6.40 -2.85
C ALA A 72 -0.15 -6.97 -1.61
N HIS A 73 0.06 -8.28 -1.57
CA HIS A 73 0.80 -8.94 -0.51
C HIS A 73 2.26 -8.46 -0.45
N GLU A 74 2.96 -8.43 -1.58
CA GLU A 74 4.33 -7.91 -1.68
C GLU A 74 4.41 -6.46 -1.17
N LYS A 75 3.52 -5.58 -1.65
CA LYS A 75 3.45 -4.18 -1.21
C LYS A 75 3.17 -4.03 0.28
N THR A 76 2.29 -4.87 0.83
CA THR A 76 2.01 -4.90 2.27
C THR A 76 3.23 -5.35 3.06
N THR A 77 3.98 -6.34 2.56
CA THR A 77 5.23 -6.79 3.23
C THR A 77 6.33 -5.73 3.17
N GLU A 78 6.45 -4.99 2.07
CA GLU A 78 7.35 -3.84 1.94
C GLU A 78 6.95 -2.74 2.94
N ALA A 79 5.68 -2.35 2.98
CA ALA A 79 5.17 -1.34 3.91
C ALA A 79 5.36 -1.74 5.39
N ALA A 80 5.20 -3.03 5.71
CA ALA A 80 5.47 -3.57 7.05
C ALA A 80 6.97 -3.50 7.41
N ALA A 81 7.85 -3.84 6.47
CA ALA A 81 9.30 -3.76 6.65
C ALA A 81 9.80 -2.31 6.78
N GLU A 82 9.17 -1.37 6.08
CA GLU A 82 9.44 0.06 6.18
C GLU A 82 8.96 0.63 7.50
N SER A 83 7.76 0.23 7.94
CA SER A 83 7.21 0.61 9.25
C SER A 83 8.04 0.09 10.43
N THR A 84 8.79 -1.02 10.26
CA THR A 84 9.69 -1.55 11.30
C THR A 84 11.09 -0.92 11.31
N LYS A 85 11.44 -0.15 10.26
CA LYS A 85 12.70 0.61 10.19
C LYS A 85 12.58 2.04 10.76
N GLN A 86 11.35 2.53 10.95
CA GLN A 86 11.05 3.80 11.61
C GLN A 86 11.08 3.64 13.14
#